data_AF-A0A4V1PTK8-F1
#
_entry.id   AF-A0A4V1PTK8-F1
#
_cell.length_a   1.000
_cell.length_b   1.000
_cell.length_c   1.000
_cell.angle_alpha   90.00
_cell.angle_beta   90.00
_cell.angle_gamma   90.00
#
_symmetry.space_group_name_H-M   'P 1'
#
loop_
_entity.id
_entity.type
_entity.pdbx_description
1 polymer ?
#
loop_
_entity_poly.entity_id
_entity_poly.type
_entity_poly.pdbx_seq_one_letter_code
_entity_poly.pdbx_strand_id
1 'polypeptide(L)'
;MTISLEAIVTGMNGGPEAIQQNFNKVKAELERMNGSVVEISKEQFTPINGFSVDRNACKGLIFKFDSFAIIYFQSYIGNVTLKGWTFKEALAIPKSYLDGFTKFASFGVGRRISDDAKQYDVDFKPDKAIATIYTRGSEWNNGGMDIKFAGILYN
;
A
#
# COMPACT_ATOMS: atom_id res chain seq x y z
N MET A 1 10.32 16.45 -12.28
CA MET A 1 11.30 16.31 -11.18
C MET A 1 12.65 16.17 -11.84
N THR A 2 13.61 17.07 -11.57
CA THR A 2 14.85 17.18 -12.36
C THR A 2 16.02 17.39 -11.41
N ILE A 3 17.01 16.51 -11.43
CA ILE A 3 18.27 16.71 -10.70
C ILE A 3 19.04 17.86 -11.37
N SER A 4 19.50 18.83 -10.58
CA SER A 4 20.27 19.97 -11.10
C SER A 4 21.76 19.67 -11.02
N LEU A 5 22.35 19.29 -12.16
CA LEU A 5 23.77 19.01 -12.31
C LEU A 5 24.52 20.27 -12.77
N GLU A 6 25.73 20.45 -12.26
CA GLU A 6 26.64 21.51 -12.72
C GLU A 6 27.27 21.12 -14.05
N ALA A 7 27.42 22.08 -14.97
CA ALA A 7 28.05 21.83 -16.26
C ALA A 7 29.57 21.66 -16.09
N ILE A 8 30.11 20.59 -16.66
CA ILE A 8 31.55 20.31 -16.65
C ILE A 8 32.16 20.76 -17.98
N VAL A 9 33.13 21.67 -17.94
CA VAL A 9 33.78 22.25 -19.13
C VAL A 9 35.30 22.24 -19.01
N THR A 10 35.98 22.13 -20.15
CA THR A 10 37.45 22.13 -20.21
C THR A 10 38.04 23.42 -19.64
N GLY A 11 39.03 23.30 -18.75
CA GLY A 11 39.72 24.45 -18.14
C GLY A 11 38.98 25.09 -16.97
N MET A 12 37.89 24.49 -16.47
CA MET A 12 37.21 25.02 -15.29
C MET A 12 38.07 24.91 -14.02
N ASN A 13 38.02 25.95 -13.19
CA ASN A 13 38.54 25.84 -11.82
C ASN A 13 37.61 24.94 -10.99
N GLY A 14 38.18 24.03 -10.22
CA GLY A 14 37.41 23.12 -9.35
C GLY A 14 36.70 21.97 -10.08
N GLY A 15 37.19 21.57 -11.26
CA GLY A 15 36.59 20.50 -12.05
C GLY A 15 36.39 19.18 -11.30
N PRO A 16 37.40 18.64 -10.59
CA PRO A 16 37.25 17.43 -9.79
C PRO A 16 36.15 17.52 -8.72
N GLU A 17 36.03 18.67 -8.02
CA GLU A 17 35.03 18.89 -6.98
C GLU A 17 33.61 18.93 -7.54
N ALA A 18 33.41 19.62 -8.67
CA ALA A 18 32.12 19.70 -9.35
C ALA A 18 31.64 18.32 -9.84
N ILE A 19 32.56 17.50 -10.37
CA ILE A 19 32.28 16.11 -10.76
C ILE A 19 31.85 15.30 -9.54
N GLN A 20 32.59 15.38 -8.43
CA GLN A 20 32.25 14.64 -7.21
C GLN A 20 30.88 15.05 -6.65
N GLN A 21 30.56 16.35 -6.65
CA GLN A 21 29.24 16.83 -6.23
C GLN A 21 28.11 16.32 -7.13
N ASN A 22 28.29 16.34 -8.45
CA ASN A 22 27.33 15.78 -9.39
C ASN A 22 27.10 14.28 -9.14
N PHE A 23 28.16 13.50 -8.93
CA PHE A 23 28.04 12.08 -8.56
C PHE A 23 27.26 11.88 -7.26
N ASN A 24 27.52 12.69 -6.23
CA ASN A 24 26.79 12.60 -4.98
C ASN A 24 25.30 12.93 -5.15
N LYS A 25 24.94 13.91 -5.99
CA LYS A 25 23.54 14.24 -6.31
C LYS A 25 22.84 13.09 -7.04
N VAL A 26 23.50 12.48 -8.03
CA VAL A 26 22.96 11.31 -8.75
C VAL A 26 22.80 10.12 -7.80
N LYS A 27 23.82 9.83 -6.99
CA LYS A 27 23.79 8.74 -6.00
C LYS A 27 22.66 8.94 -5.00
N ALA A 28 22.52 10.13 -4.42
CA ALA A 28 21.45 10.43 -3.47
C ALA A 28 20.07 10.28 -4.11
N GLU A 29 19.90 10.71 -5.36
CA GLU A 29 18.63 10.50 -6.07
C GLU A 29 18.36 9.01 -6.34
N LEU A 30 19.39 8.25 -6.71
CA LEU A 30 19.27 6.80 -6.89
C LEU A 30 18.97 6.08 -5.57
N GLU A 31 19.59 6.49 -4.45
CA GLU A 31 19.33 5.94 -3.11
C GLU A 31 17.93 6.32 -2.61
N ARG A 32 17.50 7.56 -2.85
CA ARG A 32 16.12 8.01 -2.62
C ARG A 32 15.11 7.20 -3.43
N MET A 33 15.47 6.85 -4.68
CA MET A 33 14.67 5.98 -5.54
C MET A 33 14.83 4.50 -5.19
N ASN A 34 15.86 4.12 -4.45
CA ASN A 34 16.11 2.76 -4.01
C ASN A 34 15.26 2.48 -2.78
N GLY A 35 13.94 2.42 -3.01
CA GLY A 35 12.99 2.31 -1.92
C GLY A 35 13.24 1.06 -1.08
N SER A 36 13.18 1.20 0.24
CA SER A 36 13.29 0.06 1.14
C SER A 36 11.98 -0.74 1.11
N VAL A 37 12.07 -2.07 1.07
CA VAL A 37 10.90 -2.95 1.18
C VAL A 37 10.68 -3.31 2.64
N VAL A 38 9.47 -3.06 3.12
CA VAL A 38 9.01 -3.47 4.45
C VAL A 38 7.90 -4.49 4.27
N GLU A 39 8.07 -5.66 4.88
CA GLU A 39 7.03 -6.68 4.99
C GLU A 39 6.30 -6.54 6.33
N ILE A 40 4.96 -6.56 6.27
CA ILE A 40 4.11 -6.58 7.46
C ILE A 40 3.99 -8.04 7.89
N SER A 41 4.35 -8.35 9.14
CA SER A 41 4.24 -9.73 9.65
C SER A 41 2.78 -10.17 9.65
N LYS A 42 2.50 -11.38 9.17
CA LYS A 42 1.14 -11.90 9.01
C LYS A 42 0.34 -11.91 10.32
N GLU A 43 1.00 -11.98 11.47
CA GLU A 43 0.43 -11.97 12.83
C GLU A 43 -0.12 -10.59 13.21
N GLN A 44 0.38 -9.52 12.61
CA GLN A 44 0.01 -8.14 12.93
C GLN A 44 -1.28 -7.68 12.22
N PHE A 45 -1.81 -8.49 11.32
CA PHE A 45 -3.09 -8.22 10.67
C PHE A 45 -4.20 -8.44 11.70
N THR A 46 -5.01 -7.44 11.99
CA THR A 46 -6.02 -7.55 13.04
C THR A 46 -7.40 -7.60 12.41
N PRO A 47 -8.12 -8.73 12.41
CA PRO A 47 -9.47 -8.76 11.88
C PRO A 47 -10.39 -7.92 12.77
N ILE A 48 -11.38 -7.29 12.14
CA ILE A 48 -12.31 -6.35 12.78
C ILE A 48 -13.73 -6.93 12.66
N ASN A 49 -14.66 -6.47 13.49
CA ASN A 49 -16.09 -6.81 13.40
C ASN A 49 -16.38 -8.32 13.52
N GLY A 50 -15.51 -9.08 14.20
CA GLY A 50 -15.70 -10.52 14.43
C GLY A 50 -15.34 -11.42 13.24
N PHE A 51 -14.74 -10.87 12.19
CA PHE A 51 -14.19 -11.68 11.11
C PHE A 51 -13.01 -12.54 11.59
N SER A 52 -12.76 -13.63 10.88
CA SER A 52 -11.50 -14.37 10.99
C SER A 52 -10.56 -13.96 9.86
N VAL A 53 -9.28 -14.29 9.98
CA VAL A 53 -8.28 -14.03 8.93
C VAL A 53 -7.44 -15.29 8.71
N ASP A 54 -7.27 -15.68 7.45
CA ASP A 54 -6.30 -16.71 7.09
C ASP A 54 -4.90 -16.09 7.05
N ARG A 55 -4.10 -16.40 8.07
CA ARG A 55 -2.74 -15.90 8.23
C ARG A 55 -1.82 -16.33 7.11
N ASN A 56 -2.05 -17.49 6.50
CA ASN A 56 -1.20 -17.98 5.42
C ASN A 56 -1.52 -17.31 4.08
N ALA A 57 -2.68 -16.67 3.98
CA ALA A 57 -3.07 -15.83 2.85
C ALA A 57 -2.67 -14.35 3.01
N CYS A 58 -2.16 -13.94 4.17
CA CYS A 58 -1.74 -12.56 4.43
C CYS A 58 -0.41 -12.24 3.76
N LYS A 59 -0.38 -11.16 2.98
CA LYS A 59 0.83 -10.55 2.44
C LYS A 59 0.67 -9.03 2.42
N GLY A 60 1.57 -8.33 3.09
CA GLY A 60 1.60 -6.87 3.10
C GLY A 60 3.02 -6.40 2.81
N LEU A 61 3.21 -5.72 1.69
CA LEU A 61 4.50 -5.17 1.28
C LEU A 61 4.37 -3.66 1.10
N ILE A 62 5.33 -2.91 1.64
CA ILE A 62 5.44 -1.48 1.48
C ILE A 62 6.82 -1.13 0.92
N PHE A 63 6.83 -0.56 -0.27
CA PHE A 63 8.02 -0.01 -0.90
C PHE A 63 8.07 1.47 -0.55
N LYS A 64 8.98 1.85 0.35
CA LYS A 64 9.06 3.21 0.87
C LYS A 64 10.02 4.05 0.06
N PHE A 65 9.59 5.25 -0.33
CA PHE A 65 10.41 6.31 -0.90
C PHE A 65 10.26 7.57 -0.03
N ASP A 66 11.10 8.58 -0.21
CA ASP A 66 11.11 9.77 0.66
C ASP A 66 9.76 10.50 0.76
N SER A 67 9.01 10.57 -0.34
CA SER A 67 7.80 11.41 -0.44
C SER A 67 6.51 10.62 -0.70
N PHE A 68 6.62 9.32 -0.91
CA PHE A 68 5.49 8.43 -1.12
C PHE A 68 5.89 6.98 -0.81
N ALA A 69 4.92 6.10 -0.65
CA ALA A 69 5.17 4.67 -0.60
C ALA A 69 4.23 3.93 -1.55
N ILE A 70 4.66 2.79 -2.07
CA ILE A 70 3.79 1.87 -2.79
C ILE A 70 3.42 0.75 -1.81
N ILE A 71 2.13 0.52 -1.61
CA ILE A 71 1.62 -0.57 -0.78
C ILE A 71 0.98 -1.63 -1.67
N TYR A 72 1.29 -2.89 -1.40
CA TYR A 72 0.57 -4.06 -1.89
C TYR A 72 0.05 -4.83 -0.69
N PHE A 73 -1.23 -5.15 -0.72
CA PHE A 73 -1.90 -5.87 0.34
C PHE A 73 -2.77 -6.99 -0.22
N GLN A 74 -2.69 -8.15 0.43
CA GLN A 74 -3.53 -9.30 0.19
C GLN A 74 -3.82 -10.03 1.50
N SER A 75 -5.06 -10.47 1.69
CA SER A 75 -5.48 -11.33 2.78
C SER A 75 -6.80 -12.01 2.44
N TYR A 76 -7.18 -13.02 3.19
CA TYR A 76 -8.50 -13.64 3.10
C TYR A 76 -9.18 -13.58 4.47
N ILE A 77 -10.39 -13.03 4.53
CA ILE A 77 -11.21 -12.99 5.74
C ILE A 77 -12.28 -14.06 5.70
N GLY A 78 -12.59 -14.67 6.85
CA GLY A 78 -13.68 -15.63 7.02
C GLY A 78 -14.74 -15.14 8.00
N ASN A 79 -15.73 -16.00 8.27
CA ASN A 79 -16.90 -15.69 9.11
C ASN A 79 -17.71 -14.47 8.62
N VAL A 80 -17.79 -14.29 7.29
CA VAL A 80 -18.46 -13.13 6.72
C VAL A 80 -19.96 -13.43 6.58
N THR A 81 -20.74 -12.84 7.48
CA THR A 81 -22.21 -12.82 7.43
C THR A 81 -22.69 -11.38 7.37
N LEU A 82 -23.10 -10.93 6.18
CA LEU A 82 -23.48 -9.55 5.90
C LEU A 82 -24.63 -9.50 4.88
N LYS A 83 -25.55 -8.56 5.05
CA LYS A 83 -26.56 -8.29 4.00
C LYS A 83 -25.90 -7.66 2.77
N GLY A 84 -26.61 -7.65 1.64
CA GLY A 84 -26.20 -6.84 0.49
C GLY A 84 -26.13 -5.35 0.84
N TRP A 85 -25.31 -4.59 0.11
CA TRP A 85 -25.18 -3.13 0.28
C TRP A 85 -24.69 -2.68 1.66
N THR A 86 -23.89 -3.51 2.32
CA THR A 86 -23.42 -3.29 3.69
C THR A 86 -21.94 -2.91 3.71
N PHE A 87 -21.61 -1.81 4.39
CA PHE A 87 -20.24 -1.38 4.66
C PHE A 87 -19.73 -1.94 5.99
N LYS A 88 -18.50 -2.46 5.99
CA LYS A 88 -17.79 -2.85 7.21
C LYS A 88 -16.28 -2.62 7.12
N GLU A 89 -15.70 -2.25 8.25
CA GLU A 89 -14.26 -2.34 8.48
C GLU A 89 -13.89 -3.82 8.66
N ALA A 90 -12.88 -4.31 7.94
CA ALA A 90 -12.62 -5.73 7.85
C ALA A 90 -11.30 -6.13 8.53
N LEU A 91 -10.23 -5.39 8.26
CA LEU A 91 -8.88 -5.82 8.60
C LEU A 91 -7.99 -4.60 8.81
N ALA A 92 -7.33 -4.53 9.97
CA ALA A 92 -6.35 -3.49 10.29
C ALA A 92 -4.92 -4.00 10.12
N ILE A 93 -4.01 -3.08 9.81
CA ILE A 93 -2.57 -3.24 10.00
C ILE A 93 -2.06 -2.16 10.95
N PRO A 94 -0.88 -2.33 11.58
CA PRO A 94 -0.34 -1.29 12.44
C PRO A 94 -0.03 -0.02 11.63
N LYS A 95 -0.53 1.13 12.10
CA LYS A 95 -0.30 2.45 11.46
C LYS A 95 1.17 2.82 11.30
N SER A 96 2.05 2.29 12.16
CA SER A 96 3.49 2.52 12.09
C SER A 96 4.10 2.12 10.74
N TYR A 97 3.48 1.18 10.02
CA TYR A 97 3.90 0.80 8.68
C TYR A 97 3.65 1.89 7.63
N LEU A 98 2.71 2.81 7.86
CA LEU A 98 2.32 3.85 6.91
C LEU A 98 3.20 5.10 6.97
N ASP A 99 4.16 5.18 7.90
CA ASP A 99 5.17 6.25 7.97
C ASP A 99 4.59 7.69 7.95
N GLY A 100 3.42 7.86 8.54
CA GLY A 100 2.72 9.15 8.58
C GLY A 100 1.99 9.55 7.29
N PHE A 101 1.99 8.72 6.23
CA PHE A 101 1.20 8.98 5.03
C PHE A 101 -0.31 8.91 5.33
N THR A 102 -1.05 9.93 4.89
CA THR A 102 -2.48 10.10 5.22
C THR A 102 -3.43 9.96 4.02
N LYS A 103 -2.91 9.91 2.79
CA LYS A 103 -3.68 9.74 1.56
C LYS A 103 -3.31 8.44 0.87
N PHE A 104 -4.27 7.89 0.13
CA PHE A 104 -4.12 6.66 -0.63
C PHE A 104 -4.75 6.82 -2.02
N ALA A 105 -4.01 6.43 -3.06
CA ALA A 105 -4.49 6.35 -4.43
C ALA A 105 -4.36 4.90 -4.92
N SER A 106 -5.50 4.24 -5.16
CA SER A 106 -5.55 2.85 -5.65
C SER A 106 -5.05 2.75 -7.10
N PHE A 107 -4.33 1.67 -7.43
CA PHE A 107 -3.93 1.34 -8.81
C PHE A 107 -5.03 0.72 -9.66
N GLY A 108 -6.18 0.37 -9.07
CA GLY A 108 -7.26 -0.28 -9.80
C GLY A 108 -8.63 -0.10 -9.16
N VAL A 109 -9.64 -0.64 -9.83
CA VAL A 109 -11.02 -0.65 -9.32
C VAL A 109 -11.07 -1.62 -8.14
N GLY A 110 -11.49 -1.13 -6.97
CA GLY A 110 -11.63 -1.95 -5.75
C GLY A 110 -12.72 -3.03 -5.83
N ARG A 111 -13.48 -3.11 -6.94
CA ARG A 111 -14.56 -4.07 -7.14
C ARG A 111 -14.02 -5.47 -7.39
N ARG A 112 -14.57 -6.43 -6.66
CA ARG A 112 -14.29 -7.85 -6.73
C ARG A 112 -15.59 -8.61 -7.00
N ILE A 113 -15.44 -9.78 -7.63
CA ILE A 113 -16.50 -10.75 -7.85
C ILE A 113 -15.96 -12.08 -7.35
N SER A 114 -16.66 -12.73 -6.42
CA SER A 114 -16.35 -14.09 -5.97
C SER A 114 -16.79 -15.14 -7.00
N ASP A 115 -16.36 -16.38 -6.80
CA ASP A 115 -16.69 -17.50 -7.68
C ASP A 115 -18.20 -17.77 -7.79
N ASP A 116 -18.96 -17.47 -6.73
CA ASP A 116 -20.43 -17.52 -6.70
C ASP A 116 -21.12 -16.23 -7.18
N ALA A 117 -20.39 -15.42 -7.96
CA ALA A 117 -20.84 -14.17 -8.58
C ALA A 117 -21.28 -13.07 -7.60
N LYS A 118 -20.91 -13.16 -6.31
CA LYS A 118 -21.18 -12.08 -5.35
C LYS A 118 -20.18 -10.95 -5.54
N GLN A 119 -20.69 -9.73 -5.59
CA GLN A 119 -19.88 -8.54 -5.80
C GLN A 119 -19.63 -7.82 -4.47
N TYR A 120 -18.44 -7.27 -4.33
CA TYR A 120 -18.08 -6.44 -3.20
C TYR A 120 -16.95 -5.48 -3.61
N ASP A 121 -16.86 -4.34 -2.95
CA ASP A 121 -15.75 -3.42 -3.12
C ASP A 121 -14.81 -3.51 -1.92
N VAL A 122 -13.51 -3.42 -2.17
CA VAL A 122 -12.45 -3.30 -1.16
C VAL A 122 -11.84 -1.91 -1.30
N ASP A 123 -11.69 -1.23 -0.17
CA ASP A 123 -11.04 0.07 -0.09
C ASP A 123 -10.13 0.15 1.14
N PHE A 124 -9.12 1.03 1.12
CA PHE A 124 -8.16 1.21 2.19
C PHE A 124 -8.21 2.64 2.76
N LYS A 125 -8.34 2.73 4.08
CA LYS A 125 -8.40 3.97 4.84
C LYS A 125 -7.07 4.21 5.56
N PRO A 126 -6.12 4.95 4.96
CA PRO A 126 -4.77 5.14 5.52
C PRO A 126 -4.79 5.89 6.86
N ASP A 127 -5.73 6.81 7.05
CA ASP A 127 -5.97 7.52 8.30
C ASP A 127 -6.29 6.58 9.48
N LYS A 128 -6.81 5.38 9.20
CA LYS A 128 -7.07 4.33 10.19
C LYS A 128 -6.14 3.12 10.06
N ALA A 129 -5.41 2.99 8.96
CA ALA A 129 -4.74 1.78 8.52
C ALA A 129 -5.68 0.56 8.43
N ILE A 130 -6.89 0.78 7.92
CA ILE A 130 -7.95 -0.24 7.85
C ILE A 130 -8.36 -0.50 6.41
N ALA A 131 -8.38 -1.77 6.03
CA ALA A 131 -9.08 -2.26 4.85
C ALA A 131 -10.56 -2.44 5.16
N THR A 132 -11.40 -2.00 4.23
CA THR A 132 -12.86 -1.98 4.34
C THR A 132 -13.47 -2.78 3.22
N ILE A 133 -14.67 -3.31 3.47
CA ILE A 133 -15.49 -4.01 2.50
C ILE A 133 -16.84 -3.32 2.36
N TYR A 134 -17.37 -3.39 1.15
CA TYR A 134 -18.74 -3.00 0.86
C TYR A 134 -19.41 -4.07 0.00
N THR A 135 -20.29 -4.89 0.60
CA THR A 135 -21.05 -5.90 -0.13
C THR A 135 -22.02 -5.24 -1.10
N ARG A 136 -22.33 -5.91 -2.22
CA ARG A 136 -23.26 -5.42 -3.24
C ARG A 136 -24.29 -6.50 -3.55
N GLY A 137 -25.55 -6.12 -3.72
CA GLY A 137 -26.62 -6.94 -4.32
C GLY A 137 -27.02 -8.20 -3.55
N SER A 138 -26.06 -9.07 -3.28
CA SER A 138 -26.18 -10.38 -2.65
C SER A 138 -25.78 -10.35 -1.18
N GLU A 139 -26.47 -11.16 -0.39
CA GLU A 139 -26.09 -11.41 0.99
C GLU A 139 -24.95 -12.43 1.07
N TRP A 140 -24.17 -12.30 2.13
CA TRP A 140 -23.14 -13.21 2.55
C TRP A 140 -23.60 -13.93 3.80
N ASN A 141 -23.53 -15.26 3.78
CA ASN A 141 -23.90 -16.08 4.92
C ASN A 141 -22.76 -17.05 5.20
N ASN A 142 -21.99 -16.79 6.27
CA ASN A 142 -20.84 -17.55 6.71
C ASN A 142 -19.83 -17.90 5.58
N GLY A 143 -19.51 -16.91 4.74
CA GLY A 143 -18.52 -17.06 3.66
C GLY A 143 -17.13 -16.51 4.04
N GLY A 144 -16.19 -16.55 3.09
CA GLY A 144 -14.97 -15.75 3.17
C GLY A 144 -14.68 -14.91 1.93
N MET A 145 -14.06 -13.74 2.14
CA MET A 145 -13.78 -12.73 1.12
C MET A 145 -12.27 -12.49 0.99
N ASP A 146 -11.83 -12.25 -0.24
CA ASP A 146 -10.46 -11.84 -0.52
C ASP A 146 -10.32 -10.32 -0.38
N ILE A 147 -9.39 -9.87 0.46
CA ILE A 147 -9.09 -8.46 0.70
C ILE A 147 -7.79 -8.12 0.02
N LYS A 148 -7.88 -7.47 -1.13
CA LYS A 148 -6.72 -7.10 -1.95
C LYS A 148 -6.80 -5.66 -2.43
N PHE A 149 -5.76 -4.89 -2.15
CA PHE A 149 -5.58 -3.54 -2.68
C PHE A 149 -4.10 -3.28 -2.95
N ALA A 150 -3.82 -2.39 -3.89
CA ALA A 150 -2.49 -1.87 -4.15
C ALA A 150 -2.59 -0.41 -4.58
N GLY A 151 -1.60 0.40 -4.22
CA GLY A 151 -1.64 1.82 -4.55
C GLY A 151 -0.51 2.62 -3.95
N ILE A 152 -0.62 3.95 -4.08
CA ILE A 152 0.35 4.92 -3.59
C ILE A 152 -0.17 5.53 -2.29
N LEU A 153 0.66 5.51 -1.26
CA LEU A 153 0.52 6.27 -0.03
C LEU A 153 1.30 7.59 -0.19
N TYR A 154 0.68 8.70 0.18
CA TYR A 154 1.27 10.04 0.06
C TYR A 154 0.59 11.01 1.04
N ASN A 155 1.01 12.28 1.03
CA ASN A 155 0.42 13.36 1.82
C ASN A 155 -0.23 14.44 0.96
#